data_AF-A0A1I7VGC0-F1
#
_entry.id   AF-A0A1I7VGC0-F1
#
_cell.length_a   1.000
_cell.length_b   1.000
_cell.length_c   1.000
_cell.angle_alpha   90.00
_cell.angle_beta   90.00
_cell.angle_gamma   90.00
#
_symmetry.space_group_name_H-M   'P 1'
#
loop_
_entity.id
_entity.type
_entity.pdbx_description
1 polymer ?
#
loop_
_entity_poly.entity_id
_entity_poly.type
_entity_poly.pdbx_seq_one_letter_code
_entity_poly.pdbx_strand_id
1 'polypeptide(L)'
;MVAIKVEPEYQGELNDAPNDPRRLVIEQQPNIPIIYASGKTEKNYPYIVMQILGKNLTTLRKERTEPKFTLSTAFRIGEQVIK
;
A
#
# COMPACT_ATOMS: atom_id res chain seq x y z
N MET A 1 2.96 -5.62 -14.50
CA MET A 1 3.91 -5.23 -13.44
C MET A 1 3.16 -5.18 -12.12
N VAL A 2 3.74 -5.63 -11.00
CA VAL A 2 3.10 -5.70 -9.68
C VAL A 2 4.02 -5.15 -8.60
N ALA A 3 3.46 -4.71 -7.47
CA ALA A 3 4.21 -4.40 -6.27
C ALA A 3 4.14 -5.60 -5.31
N ILE A 4 5.28 -5.99 -4.75
CA ILE A 4 5.37 -7.10 -3.78
C ILE A 4 5.96 -6.53 -2.50
N LYS A 5 5.23 -6.64 -1.40
CA LYS A 5 5.74 -6.33 -0.07
C LYS A 5 5.99 -7.65 0.65
N VAL A 6 7.20 -7.82 1.17
CA VAL A 6 7.65 -9.00 1.92
C VAL A 6 8.14 -8.51 3.28
N GLU A 7 7.67 -9.13 4.36
CA GLU A 7 8.21 -8.90 5.70
C GLU A 7 9.29 -9.95 6.05
N PRO A 8 10.16 -9.67 7.02
CA PRO A 8 11.09 -10.65 7.57
C PRO A 8 10.38 -11.92 8.08
N GLU A 9 11.18 -12.97 8.31
CA GLU A 9 10.69 -14.22 8.87
C GLU A 9 10.05 -13.96 10.23
N TYR A 10 8.82 -14.42 10.41
CA TYR A 10 8.12 -14.35 11.68
C TYR A 10 8.10 -15.73 12.32
N GLN A 11 8.68 -15.83 13.52
CA GLN A 11 8.88 -17.09 14.24
C GLN A 11 7.69 -17.47 15.17
N GLY A 12 6.64 -16.63 15.26
CA GLY A 12 5.42 -16.91 16.02
C GLY A 12 4.24 -17.38 15.15
N GLU A 13 3.04 -17.47 15.74
CA GLU A 13 1.83 -17.69 14.94
C GLU A 13 1.55 -16.46 14.08
N LEU A 14 1.69 -16.61 12.77
CA LEU A 14 1.59 -15.50 11.81
C LEU A 14 0.26 -14.73 11.88
N ASN A 15 -0.82 -15.33 12.37
CA ASN A 15 -2.11 -14.66 12.54
C ASN A 15 -2.05 -13.52 13.58
N ASP A 16 -1.09 -13.59 14.51
CA ASP A 16 -0.86 -12.61 15.56
C ASP A 16 0.30 -11.65 15.26
N ALA A 17 0.97 -11.81 14.11
CA ALA A 17 2.04 -10.90 13.73
C ALA A 17 1.48 -9.47 13.55
N PRO A 18 1.96 -8.49 14.34
CA PRO A 18 1.41 -7.13 14.32
C PRO A 18 1.59 -6.44 12.96
N ASN A 19 2.62 -6.85 12.20
CA ASN A 19 2.98 -6.28 10.90
C ASN A 19 2.66 -7.21 9.72
N ASP A 20 1.78 -8.21 9.89
CA ASP A 20 1.46 -9.13 8.80
C ASP A 20 0.80 -8.40 7.61
N PRO A 21 1.46 -8.32 6.44
CA PRO A 21 0.93 -7.62 5.29
C PRO A 21 -0.34 -8.30 4.73
N ARG A 22 -0.60 -9.57 5.08
CA ARG A 22 -1.82 -10.29 4.70
C ARG A 22 -3.06 -9.77 5.40
N ARG A 23 -2.93 -9.04 6.52
CA ARG A 23 -4.05 -8.34 7.18
C ARG A 23 -4.65 -7.23 6.32
N LEU A 24 -3.91 -6.76 5.30
CA LEU A 24 -4.41 -5.78 4.34
C LEU A 24 -5.43 -6.38 3.36
N VAL A 25 -5.66 -7.70 3.36
CA VAL A 25 -6.73 -8.32 2.56
C VAL A 25 -8.08 -7.84 3.08
N ILE A 26 -8.48 -6.68 2.55
CA ILE A 26 -9.78 -6.07 2.76
C ILE A 26 -10.66 -6.37 1.55
N GLU A 27 -11.98 -6.25 1.73
CA GLU A 27 -12.89 -6.17 0.58
C GLU A 27 -12.42 -5.04 -0.36
N GLN A 28 -12.51 -5.27 -1.67
CA GLN A 28 -12.03 -4.30 -2.65
C GLN A 28 -12.76 -2.96 -2.48
N GLN A 29 -12.05 -1.96 -1.97
CA GLN A 29 -12.54 -0.59 -1.85
C GLN A 29 -12.04 0.27 -3.02
N PRO A 30 -12.78 1.31 -3.40
CA PRO A 30 -12.25 2.38 -4.26
C PRO A 30 -10.97 2.97 -3.67
N ASN A 31 -10.08 3.47 -4.54
CA ASN A 31 -8.83 4.16 -4.15
C ASN A 31 -7.81 3.32 -3.34
N ILE A 32 -8.11 2.05 -3.04
CA ILE A 32 -7.16 1.09 -2.46
C ILE A 32 -6.59 0.20 -3.59
N PRO A 33 -5.27 -0.04 -3.64
CA PRO A 33 -4.67 -0.94 -4.62
C PRO A 33 -5.31 -2.33 -4.60
N ILE A 34 -5.55 -2.89 -5.79
CA ILE A 34 -6.07 -4.26 -5.91
C ILE A 34 -5.05 -5.24 -5.31
N ILE A 35 -5.53 -6.15 -4.47
CA ILE A 35 -4.72 -7.25 -3.93
C ILE A 35 -4.92 -8.47 -4.82
N TYR A 36 -3.85 -8.96 -5.43
CA TYR A 36 -3.90 -10.13 -6.31
C TYR A 36 -3.67 -11.43 -5.56
N ALA A 37 -2.78 -11.41 -4.57
CA ALA A 37 -2.45 -12.58 -3.77
C ALA A 37 -1.81 -12.17 -2.44
N SER A 38 -1.91 -13.05 -1.45
CA SER A 38 -1.14 -12.95 -0.21
C SER A 38 -0.76 -14.35 0.25
N GLY A 39 0.31 -14.49 1.02
CA GLY A 39 0.80 -15.80 1.40
C GLY A 39 2.09 -15.76 2.17
N LYS A 40 2.75 -16.92 2.24
CA LYS A 40 4.06 -17.06 2.84
C LYS A 40 4.95 -17.91 1.94
N THR A 41 6.24 -17.62 1.97
CA THR A 41 7.24 -18.46 1.31
C THR A 41 7.46 -19.75 2.12
N GLU A 42 8.23 -20.69 1.56
CA GLU A 42 8.65 -21.91 2.25
C GLU A 42 9.42 -21.63 3.55
N LYS A 43 10.12 -20.50 3.61
CA LYS A 43 10.88 -20.05 4.79
C LYS A 43 10.06 -19.12 5.71
N ASN A 44 8.73 -19.19 5.64
CA ASN A 44 7.80 -18.41 6.46
C ASN A 44 7.93 -16.86 6.35
N TYR A 45 8.51 -16.32 5.29
CA TYR A 45 8.42 -14.88 5.01
C TYR A 45 7.01 -14.55 4.48
N PRO A 46 6.20 -13.74 5.18
CA PRO A 46 4.88 -13.37 4.71
C PRO A 46 4.98 -12.29 3.64
N TYR A 47 4.10 -12.37 2.64
CA TYR A 47 4.08 -11.45 1.52
C TYR A 47 2.66 -11.11 1.06
N ILE A 48 2.56 -9.97 0.37
CA ILE A 48 1.38 -9.55 -0.38
C ILE A 48 1.79 -9.07 -1.78
N VAL A 49 1.00 -9.44 -2.78
CA VAL A 49 1.14 -9.03 -4.18
C VAL A 49 -0.03 -8.12 -4.52
N MET A 50 0.26 -6.90 -4.96
CA MET A 50 -0.74 -5.87 -5.21
C MET A 50 -0.47 -5.09 -6.50
N GLN A 51 -1.48 -4.32 -6.93
CA GLN A 51 -1.37 -3.37 -8.02
C GLN A 51 -0.22 -2.39 -7.77
N ILE A 52 0.69 -2.27 -8.75
CA ILE A 52 1.73 -1.24 -8.70
C ILE A 52 1.13 0.13 -9.01
N LEU A 53 1.46 1.11 -8.17
CA LEU A 53 1.09 2.51 -8.36
C LEU A 53 2.30 3.37 -8.76
N GLY A 54 2.03 4.62 -9.13
CA GLY A 54 3.06 5.60 -9.43
C GLY A 54 3.72 6.21 -8.18
N LYS A 55 4.28 7.41 -8.34
CA LYS A 55 4.92 8.16 -7.25
C LYS A 55 3.93 8.45 -6.13
N ASN A 56 4.39 8.35 -4.89
CA ASN A 56 3.59 8.75 -3.73
C ASN A 56 3.35 10.26 -3.70
N LEU A 57 2.33 10.70 -2.96
CA LEU A 57 1.92 12.11 -2.87
C LEU A 57 3.03 13.03 -2.33
N THR A 58 3.88 12.55 -1.42
CA THR A 58 5.00 13.32 -0.87
C THR A 58 6.03 13.63 -1.95
N THR A 59 6.39 12.64 -2.76
CA THR A 59 7.31 12.82 -3.90
C THR A 59 6.71 13.79 -4.91
N LEU A 60 5.45 13.58 -5.32
CA LEU A 60 4.76 14.46 -6.26
C LEU A 60 4.68 15.91 -5.77
N ARG A 61 4.45 16.12 -4.46
CA ARG A 61 4.43 17.46 -3.87
C ARG A 61 5.80 18.12 -3.91
N LYS A 62 6.87 17.38 -3.60
CA LYS A 62 8.24 17.89 -3.55
C LYS A 62 8.82 18.22 -4.93
N GLU A 63 8.36 17.55 -5.98
CA GLU A 63 8.83 17.78 -7.37
C GLU A 63 8.24 19.05 -8.01
N ARG A 64 7.24 19.68 -7.39
CA ARG A 64 6.67 20.94 -7.88
C ARG A 64 7.62 22.11 -7.61
N THR A 65 7.59 23.13 -8.47
CA THR A 65 8.39 24.37 -8.31
C THR A 65 8.20 25.00 -6.94
N GLU A 66 6.95 25.06 -6.46
CA GLU A 66 6.63 25.33 -5.06
C GLU A 66 6.18 24.02 -4.41
N PRO A 67 6.72 23.63 -3.23
CA PRO A 67 6.53 22.30 -2.64
C PRO A 67 5.14 22.14 -1.97
N LYS A 68 4.09 22.57 -2.65
CA LYS A 68 2.68 22.49 -2.25
C LYS A 68 1.81 22.16 -3.45
N PHE A 69 0.72 21.46 -3.19
CA PHE A 69 -0.32 21.27 -4.20
C PHE A 69 -1.14 22.54 -4.37
N THR A 70 -1.73 22.72 -5.55
CA THR A 70 -2.77 23.74 -5.73
C THR A 70 -4.00 23.39 -4.90
N LEU A 71 -4.83 24.37 -4.57
CA LEU A 71 -6.10 24.13 -3.85
C LEU A 71 -6.96 23.08 -4.57
N SER A 72 -7.07 23.17 -5.90
CA SER A 72 -7.85 22.21 -6.71
C SER A 72 -7.31 20.78 -6.60
N THR A 73 -5.98 20.61 -6.70
CA THR A 73 -5.34 19.30 -6.56
C THR A 73 -5.49 18.74 -5.15
N ALA A 74 -5.27 19.57 -4.13
CA ALA A 74 -5.40 19.17 -2.73
C ALA A 74 -6.83 18.73 -2.40
N PHE A 75 -7.84 19.47 -2.88
CA PHE A 75 -9.25 19.13 -2.68
C PHE A 75 -9.60 17.77 -3.29
N ARG A 76 -9.25 17.53 -4.56
CA ARG A 76 -9.52 16.25 -5.25
C ARG A 76 -8.80 15.06 -4.62
N ILE A 77 -7.58 15.26 -4.10
CA ILE A 77 -6.87 14.23 -3.33
C ILE A 77 -7.63 13.95 -2.04
N GLY A 78 -8.07 15.00 -1.32
CA GLY A 78 -8.86 14.86 -0.10
C GLY A 78 -10.14 14.06 -0.33
N GLU A 79 -10.86 14.32 -1.42
CA GLU A 79 -12.05 13.55 -1.80
C GLU A 79 -11.75 12.05 -2.03
N GLN A 80 -10.60 11.71 -2.61
CA GLN A 80 -10.20 10.30 -2.86
C GLN A 80 -9.69 9.59 -1.61
N VAL A 81 -9.17 10.32 -0.61
CA VAL A 81 -8.67 9.72 0.63
C VAL A 81 -9.81 9.42 1.61
N ILE A 82 -10.87 10.22 1.57
CA ILE A 82 -12.04 10.07 2.46
C ILE A 82 -13.05 9.04 1.91
N LYS A 83 -13.10 8.88 0.57
CA LYS A 83 -14.00 7.93 -0.11
C LYS A 83 -13.32 6.59 -0.32
#